data_AF-A0A225UE44-F1
#
_entry.id   AF-A0A225UE44-F1
#
_cell.length_a   1.000
_cell.length_b   1.000
_cell.length_c   1.000
_cell.angle_alpha   90.00
_cell.angle_beta   90.00
_cell.angle_gamma   90.00
#
_symmetry.space_group_name_H-M   'P 1'
#
loop_
_entity.id
_entity.type
_entity.pdbx_description
1 polymer ?
#
loop_
_entity_poly.entity_id
_entity_poly.type
_entity_poly.pdbx_seq_one_letter_code
_entity_poly.pdbx_strand_id
1 'polypeptide(L)'
;MQLQRWLAKKKSPNSVFTFMMLDKQGGQLLSNPQIDLWLKYVDDFNLKSPNKVTSPISTLEMHYQDEMLSHIIIEAQKILNTKNIATILQGEQIQRWLSSKKSPYNVFELFQLVKASDKLLDSLQFVVWVKYVDKFNKQNPDNQYVHYGDDVLVKMVEVAKTHSDTKKIVTRLETERLWNEETYFF
;
A
#
# COMPACT_ATOMS: atom_id res chain seq x y z
N MET A 1 27.01 14.33 -13.00
CA MET A 1 26.45 12.95 -12.98
C MET A 1 25.27 12.81 -13.93
N GLN A 2 24.90 11.60 -14.33
CA GLN A 2 23.84 11.32 -15.31
C GLN A 2 22.44 11.84 -14.92
N LEU A 3 22.05 11.67 -13.65
CA LEU A 3 20.77 12.17 -13.11
C LEU A 3 20.58 13.68 -13.29
N GLN A 4 21.61 14.48 -13.02
CA GLN A 4 21.55 15.94 -13.20
C GLN A 4 21.38 16.34 -14.67
N ARG A 5 21.99 15.58 -15.61
CA ARG A 5 21.79 15.81 -17.05
C ARG A 5 20.37 15.47 -17.48
N TRP A 6 19.79 14.39 -16.97
CA TRP A 6 18.39 14.04 -17.25
C TRP A 6 17.42 15.07 -16.66
N LEU A 7 17.69 15.55 -15.44
CA LEU A 7 16.90 16.59 -14.78
C LEU A 7 16.95 17.92 -15.54
N ALA A 8 18.12 18.35 -16.00
CA ALA A 8 18.27 19.54 -16.85
C ALA A 8 17.49 19.43 -18.17
N LYS A 9 17.42 18.21 -18.74
CA LYS A 9 16.62 17.90 -19.92
C LYS A 9 15.14 17.60 -19.62
N LYS A 10 14.70 17.76 -18.36
CA LYS A 10 13.32 17.48 -17.90
C LYS A 10 12.80 16.11 -18.34
N LYS A 11 13.66 15.08 -18.30
CA LYS A 11 13.22 13.69 -18.55
C LYS A 11 12.21 13.30 -17.47
N SER A 12 11.14 12.61 -17.86
CA SER A 12 10.13 12.22 -16.88
C SER A 12 10.70 11.18 -15.91
N PRO A 13 10.22 11.14 -14.66
CA PRO A 13 10.55 10.08 -13.71
C PRO A 13 10.32 8.68 -14.28
N ASN A 14 9.26 8.48 -15.07
CA ASN A 14 9.01 7.23 -15.79
C ASN A 14 10.13 6.85 -16.76
N SER A 15 10.59 7.78 -17.61
CA SER A 15 11.70 7.49 -18.52
C SER A 15 13.00 7.18 -17.78
N VAL A 16 13.27 7.91 -16.68
CA VAL A 16 14.46 7.66 -15.87
C VAL A 16 14.40 6.32 -15.14
N PHE A 17 13.22 5.89 -14.70
CA PHE A 17 12.99 4.56 -14.13
C PHE A 17 13.44 3.46 -15.10
N THR A 18 13.02 3.54 -16.36
CA THR A 18 13.42 2.60 -17.42
C THR A 18 14.89 2.72 -17.81
N PHE A 19 15.45 3.94 -17.85
CA PHE A 19 16.89 4.13 -18.14
C PHE A 19 17.80 3.52 -17.07
N MET A 20 17.31 3.45 -15.83
CA MET A 20 18.00 2.79 -14.72
C MET A 20 17.69 1.28 -14.64
N MET A 21 16.91 0.76 -15.60
CA MET A 21 16.48 -0.65 -15.68
C MET A 21 15.73 -1.13 -14.43
N LEU A 22 15.04 -0.21 -13.75
CA LEU A 22 14.28 -0.52 -12.53
C LEU A 22 12.98 -1.29 -12.85
N ASP A 23 12.40 -1.07 -14.04
CA ASP A 23 11.26 -1.81 -14.58
C ASP A 23 11.51 -3.31 -14.74
N LYS A 24 12.79 -3.72 -14.82
CA LYS A 24 13.21 -5.11 -15.01
C LYS A 24 13.56 -5.84 -13.72
N GLN A 25 13.44 -5.17 -12.56
CA GLN A 25 13.89 -5.75 -11.28
C GLN A 25 12.87 -6.73 -10.67
N GLY A 26 11.64 -6.76 -11.18
CA GLY A 26 10.58 -7.63 -10.65
C GLY A 26 10.41 -7.43 -9.14
N GLY A 27 10.32 -8.53 -8.39
CA GLY A 27 10.18 -8.50 -6.93
C GLY A 27 11.41 -8.00 -6.15
N GLN A 28 12.57 -7.85 -6.80
CA GLN A 28 13.78 -7.32 -6.16
C GLN A 28 13.90 -5.80 -6.24
N LEU A 29 12.93 -5.12 -6.85
CA LEU A 29 12.93 -3.66 -7.08
C LEU A 29 13.31 -2.86 -5.83
N LEU A 30 12.60 -3.10 -4.71
CA LEU A 30 12.77 -2.30 -3.49
C LEU A 30 14.07 -2.62 -2.74
N SER A 31 14.73 -3.73 -3.06
CA SER A 31 16.05 -4.09 -2.54
C SER A 31 17.18 -3.56 -3.42
N ASN A 32 16.87 -3.03 -4.61
CA ASN A 32 17.87 -2.47 -5.50
C ASN A 32 18.24 -1.05 -5.03
N PRO A 33 19.51 -0.77 -4.68
CA PRO A 33 19.93 0.54 -4.16
C PRO A 33 19.73 1.70 -5.14
N GLN A 34 19.52 1.42 -6.44
CA GLN A 34 19.19 2.45 -7.42
C GLN A 34 17.78 3.02 -7.22
N ILE A 35 16.90 2.35 -6.47
CA ILE A 35 15.56 2.88 -6.18
C ILE A 35 15.64 4.20 -5.41
N ASP A 36 16.56 4.32 -4.45
CA ASP A 36 16.73 5.53 -3.63
C ASP A 36 17.20 6.72 -4.48
N LEU A 37 18.08 6.45 -5.44
CA LEU A 37 18.54 7.46 -6.40
C LEU A 37 17.40 7.93 -7.31
N TRP A 38 16.52 7.01 -7.72
CA TRP A 38 15.36 7.34 -8.53
C TRP A 38 14.30 8.10 -7.74
N LEU A 39 14.03 7.72 -6.48
CA LEU A 39 13.10 8.45 -5.60
C LEU A 39 13.55 9.89 -5.40
N LYS A 40 14.84 10.09 -5.09
CA LYS A 40 15.42 11.44 -5.02
C LYS A 40 15.27 12.20 -6.34
N TYR A 41 15.39 11.52 -7.48
CA TYR A 41 15.16 12.13 -8.78
C TYR A 41 13.70 12.57 -8.96
N VAL A 42 12.73 11.80 -8.47
CA VAL A 42 11.30 12.18 -8.50
C VAL A 42 11.08 13.46 -7.69
N ASP A 43 11.65 13.55 -6.49
CA ASP A 43 11.56 14.75 -5.65
C ASP A 43 12.17 15.98 -6.36
N ASP A 44 13.40 15.85 -6.84
CA ASP A 44 14.10 16.90 -7.57
C ASP A 44 13.33 17.34 -8.85
N PHE A 45 12.70 16.39 -9.54
CA PHE A 45 11.88 16.66 -10.72
C PHE A 45 10.62 17.44 -10.36
N ASN A 46 9.90 17.02 -9.31
CA ASN A 46 8.67 17.66 -8.84
C ASN A 46 8.92 19.09 -8.37
N LEU A 47 10.03 19.33 -7.66
CA LEU A 47 10.45 20.68 -7.25
C LEU A 47 10.72 21.61 -8.44
N LYS A 48 11.32 21.09 -9.52
CA LYS A 48 11.65 21.87 -10.73
C LYS A 48 10.52 21.96 -11.75
N SER A 49 9.50 21.11 -11.62
CA SER A 49 8.38 21.00 -12.56
C SER A 49 7.05 20.96 -11.80
N PRO A 50 6.66 22.03 -11.10
CA PRO A 50 5.49 22.04 -10.21
C PRO A 50 4.16 21.78 -10.95
N ASN A 51 4.11 22.00 -12.26
CA ASN A 51 2.92 21.72 -13.08
C ASN A 51 2.86 20.27 -13.59
N LYS A 52 3.83 19.42 -13.25
CA LYS A 52 3.97 18.03 -13.70
C LYS A 52 4.31 17.07 -12.56
N VAL A 53 3.79 17.36 -11.36
CA VAL A 53 4.03 16.53 -10.18
C VAL A 53 3.59 15.10 -10.44
N THR A 54 4.46 14.15 -10.11
CA THR A 54 4.18 12.72 -10.19
C THR A 54 4.56 12.06 -8.87
N SER A 55 3.85 10.99 -8.48
CA SER A 55 4.25 10.19 -7.33
C SER A 55 5.10 8.99 -7.76
N PRO A 56 5.98 8.48 -6.89
CA PRO A 56 6.64 7.21 -7.12
C PRO A 56 5.66 6.09 -7.49
N ILE A 57 4.57 5.93 -6.73
CA ILE A 57 3.60 4.85 -6.98
C ILE A 57 2.99 4.93 -8.39
N SER A 58 2.80 6.14 -8.93
CA SER A 58 2.22 6.30 -10.27
C SER A 58 3.10 5.74 -11.37
N THR A 59 4.42 5.79 -11.19
CA THR A 59 5.37 5.20 -12.14
C THR A 59 5.37 3.69 -11.98
N LEU A 60 5.35 3.19 -10.75
CA LEU A 60 5.35 1.75 -10.48
C LEU A 60 4.12 1.06 -11.10
N GLU A 61 2.94 1.65 -11.00
CA GLU A 61 1.71 1.13 -11.61
C GLU A 61 1.74 1.09 -13.16
N MET A 62 2.64 1.84 -13.80
CA MET A 62 2.82 1.75 -15.26
C MET A 62 3.57 0.48 -15.68
N HIS A 63 4.32 -0.13 -14.76
CA HIS A 63 5.20 -1.28 -15.03
C HIS A 63 4.78 -2.55 -14.32
N TYR A 64 4.01 -2.43 -13.24
CA TYR A 64 3.56 -3.54 -12.41
C TYR A 64 2.05 -3.56 -12.34
N GLN A 65 1.45 -4.74 -12.54
CA GLN A 65 0.04 -4.96 -12.25
C GLN A 65 -0.24 -4.68 -10.76
N ASP A 66 -1.39 -4.07 -10.46
CA ASP A 66 -1.75 -3.60 -9.12
C ASP A 66 -1.53 -4.67 -8.02
N GLU A 67 -1.98 -5.91 -8.26
CA GLU A 67 -1.80 -7.03 -7.34
C GLU A 67 -0.32 -7.31 -7.05
N MET A 68 0.47 -7.48 -8.11
CA MET A 68 1.90 -7.78 -8.00
C MET A 68 2.63 -6.64 -7.30
N LEU A 69 2.31 -5.38 -7.63
CA LEU A 69 2.90 -4.22 -6.99
C LEU A 69 2.61 -4.19 -5.49
N SER A 70 1.36 -4.41 -5.09
CA SER A 70 1.02 -4.49 -3.67
C SER A 70 1.74 -5.63 -2.97
N HIS A 71 1.87 -6.80 -3.61
CA HIS A 71 2.61 -7.92 -3.04
C HIS A 71 4.08 -7.57 -2.81
N ILE A 72 4.76 -6.97 -3.80
CA ILE A 72 6.15 -6.51 -3.68
C ILE A 72 6.31 -5.53 -2.51
N ILE A 73 5.39 -4.56 -2.38
CA ILE A 73 5.40 -3.57 -1.31
C ILE A 73 5.24 -4.26 0.05
N ILE A 74 4.26 -5.17 0.18
CA ILE A 74 3.98 -5.87 1.44
C ILE A 74 5.15 -6.78 1.87
N GLU A 75 5.77 -7.50 0.95
CA GLU A 75 6.94 -8.34 1.26
C GLU A 75 8.15 -7.49 1.67
N ALA A 76 8.35 -6.33 1.03
CA ALA A 76 9.40 -5.40 1.42
C ALA A 76 9.18 -4.80 2.82
N GLN A 77 7.95 -4.68 3.31
CA GLN A 77 7.71 -4.24 4.69
C GLN A 77 8.26 -5.19 5.76
N LYS A 78 8.49 -6.46 5.41
CA LYS A 78 9.03 -7.49 6.32
C LYS A 78 10.55 -7.38 6.48
N ILE A 79 11.23 -6.71 5.56
CA ILE A 79 12.70 -6.63 5.52
C ILE A 79 13.13 -5.27 6.10
N LEU A 80 13.99 -5.28 7.13
CA LEU A 80 14.39 -4.08 7.86
C LEU A 80 14.85 -2.94 6.94
N ASN A 81 15.67 -3.27 5.93
CA ASN A 81 16.27 -2.28 5.03
C ASN A 81 15.28 -1.65 4.03
N THR A 82 14.20 -2.35 3.69
CA THR A 82 13.22 -1.86 2.70
C THR A 82 11.89 -1.44 3.34
N LYS A 83 11.73 -1.67 4.64
CA LYS A 83 10.51 -1.37 5.40
C LYS A 83 10.06 0.08 5.30
N ASN A 84 10.99 1.03 5.38
CA ASN A 84 10.65 2.45 5.34
C ASN A 84 10.04 2.83 3.99
N ILE A 85 10.76 2.54 2.89
CA ILE A 85 10.27 2.87 1.55
C ILE A 85 8.99 2.12 1.20
N ALA A 86 8.88 0.85 1.59
CA ALA A 86 7.68 0.07 1.38
C ALA A 86 6.46 0.66 2.12
N THR A 87 6.66 1.20 3.33
CA THR A 87 5.58 1.85 4.10
C THR A 87 5.10 3.14 3.44
N ILE A 88 6.03 3.94 2.87
CA ILE A 88 5.67 5.14 2.10
C ILE A 88 4.87 4.74 0.86
N LEU A 89 5.35 3.77 0.09
CA LEU A 89 4.67 3.31 -1.13
C LEU A 89 3.29 2.71 -0.85
N GLN A 90 3.12 1.95 0.24
CA GLN A 90 1.79 1.48 0.67
C GLN A 90 0.86 2.66 1.00
N GLY A 91 1.39 3.70 1.65
CA GLY A 91 0.63 4.92 1.92
C GLY A 91 0.15 5.60 0.65
N GLU A 92 1.04 5.78 -0.33
CA GLU A 92 0.69 6.35 -1.63
C GLU A 92 -0.32 5.50 -2.40
N GLN A 93 -0.14 4.17 -2.40
CA GLN A 93 -1.06 3.23 -3.04
C GLN A 93 -2.48 3.35 -2.46
N ILE A 94 -2.61 3.38 -1.13
CA ILE A 94 -3.89 3.61 -0.44
C ILE A 94 -4.51 4.95 -0.86
N GLN A 95 -3.73 6.04 -0.86
CA GLN A 95 -4.25 7.36 -1.26
C GLN A 95 -4.75 7.38 -2.70
N ARG A 96 -4.09 6.62 -3.56
CA ARG A 96 -4.48 6.51 -4.97
C ARG A 96 -5.76 5.70 -5.15
N TRP A 97 -5.94 4.61 -4.42
CA TRP A 97 -7.20 3.86 -4.39
C TRP A 97 -8.36 4.72 -3.88
N LEU A 98 -8.12 5.52 -2.83
CA LEU A 98 -9.11 6.49 -2.33
C LEU A 98 -9.46 7.54 -3.38
N SER A 99 -8.44 8.15 -4.00
CA SER A 99 -8.62 9.20 -5.03
C SER A 99 -9.35 8.70 -6.28
N SER A 100 -9.15 7.43 -6.64
CA SER A 100 -9.84 6.76 -7.74
C SER A 100 -11.19 6.16 -7.33
N LYS A 101 -11.62 6.34 -6.07
CA LYS A 101 -12.85 5.79 -5.49
C LYS A 101 -12.98 4.28 -5.71
N LYS A 102 -11.86 3.54 -5.69
CA LYS A 102 -11.87 2.08 -5.83
C LYS A 102 -12.66 1.48 -4.68
N SER A 103 -13.66 0.63 -4.93
CA SER A 103 -14.47 0.07 -3.84
C SER A 103 -13.61 -0.83 -2.93
N PRO A 104 -13.90 -0.92 -1.63
CA PRO A 104 -13.21 -1.88 -0.77
C PRO A 104 -13.35 -3.33 -1.23
N TYR A 105 -14.47 -3.69 -1.87
CA TYR A 105 -14.63 -5.00 -2.52
C TYR A 105 -13.60 -5.23 -3.63
N ASN A 106 -13.38 -4.25 -4.52
CA ASN A 106 -12.39 -4.39 -5.59
C ASN A 106 -10.96 -4.52 -5.04
N VAL A 107 -10.65 -3.84 -3.92
CA VAL A 107 -9.35 -4.00 -3.24
C VAL A 107 -9.25 -5.38 -2.57
N PHE A 108 -10.36 -5.90 -2.04
CA PHE A 108 -10.41 -7.26 -1.48
C PHE A 108 -10.13 -8.33 -2.55
N GLU A 109 -10.77 -8.20 -3.72
CA GLU A 109 -10.55 -9.09 -4.85
C GLU A 109 -9.14 -8.98 -5.42
N LEU A 110 -8.59 -7.77 -5.51
CA LEU A 110 -7.21 -7.51 -5.93
C LEU A 110 -6.20 -8.28 -5.07
N PHE A 111 -6.46 -8.39 -3.77
CA PHE A 111 -5.62 -9.17 -2.87
C PHE A 111 -5.91 -10.68 -2.87
N GLN A 112 -6.85 -11.14 -3.69
CA GLN A 112 -7.31 -12.54 -3.76
C GLN A 112 -7.69 -13.12 -2.39
N LEU A 113 -8.19 -12.29 -1.46
CA LEU A 113 -8.43 -12.67 -0.07
C LEU A 113 -9.51 -13.75 0.09
N VAL A 114 -10.40 -13.92 -0.90
CA VAL A 114 -11.37 -15.04 -0.96
C VAL A 114 -10.66 -16.40 -0.89
N LYS A 115 -9.45 -16.53 -1.46
CA LYS A 115 -8.71 -17.79 -1.52
C LYS A 115 -7.87 -18.07 -0.26
N ALA A 116 -7.74 -17.11 0.64
CA ALA A 116 -6.86 -17.21 1.80
C ALA A 116 -7.43 -18.08 2.94
N SER A 117 -8.75 -18.36 2.94
CA SER A 117 -9.48 -19.15 3.95
C SER A 117 -8.93 -18.93 5.37
N ASP A 118 -8.34 -19.96 5.97
CA ASP A 118 -7.93 -19.98 7.38
C ASP A 118 -6.67 -19.14 7.64
N LYS A 119 -5.93 -18.77 6.58
CA LYS A 119 -4.73 -17.92 6.63
C LYS A 119 -5.03 -16.45 6.32
N LEU A 120 -6.31 -16.10 6.14
CA LEU A 120 -6.73 -14.73 5.84
C LEU A 120 -6.23 -13.74 6.89
N LEU A 121 -6.23 -14.13 8.17
CA LEU A 121 -5.88 -13.24 9.27
C LEU A 121 -4.37 -13.12 9.48
N ASP A 122 -3.59 -14.06 8.94
CA ASP A 122 -2.13 -13.99 8.83
C ASP A 122 -1.67 -13.15 7.63
N SER A 123 -2.59 -12.86 6.70
CA SER A 123 -2.29 -12.12 5.49
C SER A 123 -2.04 -10.65 5.82
N LEU A 124 -0.83 -10.16 5.56
CA LEU A 124 -0.55 -8.73 5.58
C LEU A 124 -1.42 -7.96 4.57
N GLN A 125 -1.86 -8.61 3.49
CA GLN A 125 -2.82 -8.04 2.53
C GLN A 125 -4.17 -7.74 3.21
N PHE A 126 -4.65 -8.61 4.09
CA PHE A 126 -5.86 -8.36 4.87
C PHE A 126 -5.70 -7.14 5.79
N VAL A 127 -4.56 -6.97 6.45
CA VAL A 127 -4.27 -5.78 7.28
C VAL A 127 -4.31 -4.50 6.45
N VAL A 128 -3.73 -4.51 5.24
CA VAL A 128 -3.79 -3.36 4.32
C VAL A 128 -5.23 -3.07 3.89
N TRP A 129 -6.00 -4.12 3.62
CA TRP A 129 -7.40 -3.99 3.25
C TRP A 129 -8.25 -3.38 4.37
N VAL A 130 -8.11 -3.83 5.62
CA VAL A 130 -8.82 -3.24 6.77
C VAL A 130 -8.49 -1.75 6.90
N LYS A 131 -7.19 -1.40 6.85
CA LYS A 131 -6.74 0.00 6.87
C LYS A 131 -7.31 0.83 5.72
N TYR A 132 -7.51 0.22 4.55
CA TYR A 132 -8.14 0.86 3.41
C TYR A 132 -9.63 1.11 3.64
N VAL A 133 -10.38 0.10 4.11
CA VAL A 133 -11.81 0.20 4.46
C VAL A 133 -12.04 1.32 5.46
N ASP A 134 -11.25 1.39 6.54
CA ASP A 134 -11.38 2.42 7.56
C ASP A 134 -11.24 3.83 6.98
N LYS A 135 -10.23 4.04 6.11
CA LYS A 135 -10.02 5.33 5.43
C LYS A 135 -11.12 5.63 4.41
N PHE A 136 -11.59 4.63 3.68
CA PHE A 136 -12.65 4.77 2.71
C PHE A 136 -13.96 5.18 3.40
N ASN A 137 -14.34 4.51 4.49
CA ASN A 137 -15.54 4.83 5.26
C ASN A 137 -15.46 6.22 5.90
N LYS A 138 -14.30 6.62 6.41
CA LYS A 138 -14.06 7.99 6.91
C LYS A 138 -14.27 9.08 5.84
N GLN A 139 -14.01 8.77 4.56
CA GLN A 139 -14.25 9.70 3.45
C GLN A 139 -15.67 9.61 2.85
N ASN A 140 -16.44 8.59 3.22
CA ASN A 140 -17.78 8.32 2.67
C ASN A 140 -18.77 7.99 3.81
N PRO A 141 -19.03 8.93 4.75
CA PRO A 141 -19.84 8.66 5.94
C PRO A 141 -21.28 8.26 5.61
N ASP A 142 -21.86 8.79 4.52
CA ASP A 142 -23.24 8.52 4.11
C ASP A 142 -23.40 7.21 3.32
N ASN A 143 -22.31 6.60 2.89
CA ASN A 143 -22.30 5.37 2.08
C ASN A 143 -21.13 4.49 2.50
N GLN A 144 -21.12 4.14 3.78
CA GLN A 144 -20.09 3.27 4.33
C GLN A 144 -20.15 1.90 3.66
N TYR A 145 -18.97 1.34 3.39
CA TYR A 145 -18.86 -0.04 3.00
C TYR A 145 -19.12 -0.92 4.24
N VAL A 146 -20.29 -1.57 4.27
CA VAL A 146 -20.73 -2.51 5.33
C VAL A 146 -20.54 -3.97 4.89
N HIS A 147 -19.94 -4.21 3.72
CA HIS A 147 -19.97 -5.53 3.09
C HIS A 147 -18.87 -6.47 3.61
N TYR A 148 -19.11 -6.99 4.79
CA TYR A 148 -18.89 -8.34 5.31
C TYR A 148 -19.71 -8.34 6.59
N GLY A 149 -20.79 -9.14 6.65
CA GLY A 149 -21.68 -9.14 7.83
C GLY A 149 -20.85 -9.16 9.10
N ASP A 150 -21.15 -8.24 10.03
CA ASP A 150 -20.38 -8.04 11.26
C ASP A 150 -20.04 -9.39 11.92
N ASP A 151 -20.96 -10.33 11.83
CA ASP A 151 -20.89 -11.71 12.30
C ASP A 151 -19.79 -12.59 11.67
N VAL A 152 -19.36 -12.40 10.42
CA VAL A 152 -18.27 -13.21 9.81
C VAL A 152 -16.90 -12.63 10.16
N LEU A 153 -16.73 -11.32 10.03
CA LEU A 153 -15.47 -10.66 10.41
C LEU A 153 -15.23 -10.73 11.91
N VAL A 154 -16.27 -10.55 12.73
CA VAL A 154 -16.17 -10.72 14.19
C VAL A 154 -15.80 -12.16 14.53
N LYS A 155 -16.44 -13.18 13.93
CA LYS A 155 -16.06 -14.59 14.17
C LYS A 155 -14.64 -14.89 13.70
N MET A 156 -14.22 -14.38 12.55
CA MET A 156 -12.85 -14.52 12.06
C MET A 156 -11.87 -13.90 13.05
N VAL A 157 -12.10 -12.66 13.48
CA VAL A 157 -11.27 -11.97 14.49
C VAL A 157 -11.27 -12.73 15.82
N GLU A 158 -12.40 -13.24 16.29
CA GLU A 158 -12.50 -14.08 17.50
C GLU A 158 -11.68 -15.35 17.39
N VAL A 159 -11.73 -16.05 16.25
CA VAL A 159 -10.91 -17.23 15.97
C VAL A 159 -9.42 -16.87 15.87
N ALA A 160 -9.05 -15.71 15.31
CA ALA A 160 -7.65 -15.27 15.30
C ALA A 160 -7.13 -14.87 16.69
N LYS A 161 -8.00 -14.49 17.64
CA LYS A 161 -7.55 -14.22 19.03
C LYS A 161 -7.09 -15.50 19.73
N THR A 162 -7.58 -16.67 19.32
CA THR A 162 -7.27 -17.95 19.96
C THR A 162 -5.96 -18.58 19.48
N HIS A 163 -5.40 -18.13 18.35
CA HIS A 163 -4.15 -18.64 17.79
C HIS A 163 -2.98 -17.69 18.08
N SER A 164 -1.84 -18.22 18.56
CA SER A 164 -0.68 -17.43 18.98
C SER A 164 -0.10 -16.54 17.88
N ASP A 165 -0.20 -17.01 16.64
CA ASP A 165 0.50 -16.43 15.49
C ASP A 165 -0.28 -15.23 14.93
N THR A 166 -1.61 -15.34 14.90
CA THR A 166 -2.54 -14.26 14.50
C THR A 166 -2.81 -13.26 15.61
N LYS A 167 -2.63 -13.64 16.90
CA LYS A 167 -2.93 -12.79 18.05
C LYS A 167 -2.23 -11.43 17.99
N LYS A 168 -0.96 -11.37 17.57
CA LYS A 168 -0.21 -10.11 17.42
C LYS A 168 -0.82 -9.20 16.36
N ILE A 169 -1.37 -9.78 15.29
CA ILE A 169 -2.02 -9.04 14.20
C ILE A 169 -3.36 -8.50 14.68
N VAL A 170 -4.16 -9.32 15.38
CA VAL A 170 -5.42 -8.87 16.00
C VAL A 170 -5.17 -7.76 17.00
N THR A 171 -4.19 -7.91 17.91
CA THR A 171 -3.83 -6.85 18.85
C THR A 171 -3.39 -5.57 18.14
N ARG A 172 -2.66 -5.66 17.02
CA ARG A 172 -2.29 -4.47 16.22
C ARG A 172 -3.51 -3.84 15.56
N LEU A 173 -4.42 -4.63 14.98
CA LEU A 173 -5.67 -4.14 14.39
C LEU A 173 -6.53 -3.44 15.43
N GLU A 174 -6.72 -4.06 16.61
CA GLU A 174 -7.43 -3.47 17.74
C GLU A 174 -6.75 -2.20 18.23
N THR A 175 -5.42 -2.20 18.39
CA THR A 175 -4.67 -1.01 18.82
C THR A 175 -4.81 0.13 17.81
N GLU A 176 -4.75 -0.15 16.51
CA GLU A 176 -4.94 0.86 15.45
C GLU A 176 -6.39 1.35 15.35
N ARG A 177 -7.38 0.51 15.68
CA ARG A 177 -8.81 0.88 15.78
C ARG A 177 -9.11 1.73 17.03
N LEU A 178 -8.50 1.39 18.17
CA LEU A 178 -8.67 2.04 19.47
C LEU A 178 -8.15 3.48 19.52
N TRP A 179 -7.34 3.93 18.55
CA TRP A 179 -7.05 5.36 18.39
C TRP A 179 -8.25 6.19 17.89
N ASN A 180 -9.41 5.57 17.60
CA ASN A 180 -10.65 6.27 17.22
C ASN A 180 -11.87 5.91 18.09
N GLU A 181 -11.72 5.14 19.18
CA GLU A 181 -12.85 4.66 20.00
C GLU A 181 -12.94 5.32 21.38
N GLU A 182 -12.80 6.66 21.47
CA GLU A 182 -13.27 7.40 22.65
C GLU A 182 -14.77 7.73 22.62
N THR A 183 -15.51 7.31 21.60
CA THR A 183 -16.97 7.44 21.58
C THR A 183 -17.58 6.09 21.25
N TYR A 184 -17.89 5.30 22.28
CA TYR A 184 -19.14 4.51 22.44
C TYR A 184 -19.04 3.74 23.76
N PHE A 185 -19.07 4.48 24.88
CA PHE A 185 -19.63 3.96 26.12
C PHE A 185 -21.07 4.44 26.19
N PHE A 186 -22.02 3.51 25.99
CA PHE A 186 -23.17 3.17 26.84
C PHE A 186 -24.11 2.25 26.07
#